data_AF-V5RUS2-F1
#
_entry.id   AF-V5RUS2-F1
#
_cell.length_a   1.000
_cell.length_b   1.000
_cell.length_c   1.000
_cell.angle_alpha   90.00
_cell.angle_beta   90.00
_cell.angle_gamma   90.00
#
_symmetry.space_group_name_H-M   'P 1'
#
loop_
_entity.id
_entity.type
_entity.pdbx_description
1 polymer ?
#
loop_
_entity_poly.entity_id
_entity_poly.type
_entity_poly.pdbx_seq_one_letter_code
_entity_poly.pdbx_strand_id
1 'polypeptide(L)'
;MAQKSANQAAAEAKREAAAARKEAARARTEAAKARVSRFGSGHAAGFVDFIRQQGVVGLAVGLAIGAAAGASVKAIVEGFVTPLVRLIVGTESRFESAVWHVKIGTHQADFAWGAVISSLITLLATALVIYAVVHGAKLDRLDKKK
;
A
#
# COMPACT_ATOMS: atom_id res chain seq x y z
N MET A 1 34.78 58.52 46.48
CA MET A 1 33.73 57.51 46.72
C MET A 1 32.73 57.38 45.57
N ALA A 2 32.48 58.44 44.78
CA ALA A 2 31.50 58.44 43.67
C ALA A 2 31.78 57.48 42.49
N GLN A 3 33.05 57.15 42.22
CA GLN A 3 33.42 56.31 41.06
C GLN A 3 33.21 54.81 41.30
N LYS A 4 33.19 54.37 42.56
CA LYS A 4 32.98 52.97 42.95
C LYS A 4 31.49 52.58 42.83
N SER A 5 30.60 53.50 43.20
CA SER A 5 29.14 53.36 43.07
C SER A 5 28.67 53.36 41.61
N ALA A 6 29.27 54.18 40.74
CA ALA A 6 28.96 54.17 39.31
C ALA A 6 29.36 52.85 38.61
N ASN A 7 30.51 52.28 38.97
CA ASN A 7 30.98 51.00 38.40
C ASN A 7 30.18 49.80 38.91
N GLN A 8 29.68 49.84 40.15
CA GLN A 8 28.80 48.81 40.70
C GLN A 8 27.43 48.80 40.01
N ALA A 9 26.84 49.97 39.81
CA ALA A 9 25.58 50.11 39.07
C ALA A 9 25.69 49.61 37.61
N ALA A 10 26.81 49.91 36.93
CA ALA A 10 27.05 49.42 35.57
C ALA A 10 27.25 47.89 35.49
N ALA A 11 27.83 47.29 36.55
CA ALA A 11 28.03 45.85 36.65
C ALA A 11 26.72 45.10 36.96
N GLU A 12 25.86 45.66 37.80
CA GLU A 12 24.51 45.13 38.08
C GLU A 12 23.62 45.22 36.83
N ALA A 13 23.59 46.37 36.14
CA ALA A 13 22.85 46.52 34.89
C ALA A 13 23.30 45.53 33.80
N LYS A 14 24.62 45.26 33.69
CA LYS A 14 25.13 44.23 32.76
C LYS A 14 24.75 42.81 33.17
N ARG A 15 24.70 42.51 34.47
CA ARG A 15 24.29 41.19 34.99
C ARG A 15 22.80 40.95 34.80
N GLU A 16 21.97 41.96 35.04
CA GLU A 16 20.53 41.92 34.77
C GLU A 16 20.25 41.77 33.27
N ALA A 17 20.96 42.53 32.42
CA ALA A 17 20.85 42.38 30.97
C ALA A 17 21.33 41.00 30.48
N ALA A 18 22.38 40.43 31.07
CA ALA A 18 22.87 39.10 30.74
C ALA A 18 21.93 37.98 31.23
N ALA A 19 21.31 38.15 32.40
CA ALA A 19 20.31 37.24 32.95
C ALA A 19 19.04 37.26 32.07
N ALA A 20 18.52 38.43 31.74
CA ALA A 20 17.36 38.61 30.86
C ALA A 20 17.59 38.02 29.46
N ARG A 21 18.80 38.17 28.89
CA ARG A 21 19.17 37.55 27.60
C ARG A 21 19.21 36.03 27.67
N LYS A 22 19.73 35.45 28.76
CA LYS A 22 19.74 33.99 28.96
C LYS A 22 18.33 33.44 29.14
N GLU A 23 17.47 34.15 29.86
CA GLU A 23 16.08 33.79 30.08
C GLU A 23 15.27 33.86 28.77
N ALA A 24 15.47 34.91 27.98
CA ALA A 24 14.87 35.05 26.65
C ALA A 24 15.36 33.98 25.67
N ALA A 25 16.64 33.60 25.72
CA ALA A 25 17.19 32.52 24.91
C ALA A 25 16.58 31.16 25.27
N ARG A 26 16.45 30.86 26.57
CA ARG A 26 15.80 29.64 27.08
C ARG A 26 14.32 29.59 26.72
N ALA A 27 13.61 30.69 26.85
CA ALA A 27 12.20 30.80 26.46
C ALA A 27 11.99 30.58 24.95
N ARG A 28 12.91 31.08 24.10
CA ARG A 28 12.87 30.86 22.65
C ARG A 28 13.15 29.41 22.25
N THR A 29 14.10 28.75 22.91
CA THR A 29 14.40 27.33 22.65
C THR A 29 13.26 26.42 23.11
N GLU A 30 12.65 26.70 24.26
CA GLU A 30 11.48 25.97 24.78
C GLU A 30 10.26 26.16 23.86
N ALA A 31 10.01 27.38 23.39
CA ALA A 31 8.94 27.67 22.44
C ALA A 31 9.15 27.02 21.07
N ALA A 32 10.39 26.92 20.59
CA ALA A 32 10.71 26.21 19.35
C ALA A 32 10.47 24.69 19.50
N LYS A 33 10.90 24.10 20.62
CA LYS A 33 10.70 22.67 20.92
C LYS A 33 9.21 22.31 21.05
N ALA A 34 8.41 23.16 21.69
CA ALA A 34 6.97 22.97 21.83
C ALA A 34 6.18 23.10 20.51
N ARG A 35 6.71 23.86 19.54
CA ARG A 35 6.10 23.95 18.19
C ARG A 35 6.38 22.71 17.35
N VAL A 36 7.59 22.16 17.45
CA VAL A 36 7.97 20.92 16.76
C VAL A 36 7.18 19.73 17.30
N SER A 37 6.99 19.64 18.63
CA SER A 37 6.17 18.57 19.22
C SER A 37 4.69 18.67 18.81
N ARG A 38 4.15 19.88 18.66
CA ARG A 38 2.78 20.11 18.16
C ARG A 38 2.59 19.72 16.69
N PHE A 39 3.62 19.88 15.87
CA PHE A 39 3.58 19.50 14.46
C PHE A 39 3.64 17.97 14.28
N GLY A 40 4.32 17.27 15.19
CA GLY A 40 4.38 15.80 15.23
C GLY A 40 3.22 15.12 15.99
N SER A 41 2.35 15.87 16.68
CA SER A 41 1.30 15.30 17.53
C SER A 41 -0.09 15.27 16.88
N GLY A 42 -0.16 15.31 15.54
CA GLY A 42 -1.41 15.16 14.80
C GLY A 42 -1.71 13.69 14.51
N HIS A 43 -2.99 13.34 14.36
CA HIS A 43 -3.43 11.99 13.97
C HIS A 43 -2.73 11.47 12.71
N ALA A 44 -2.34 12.36 11.78
CA ALA A 44 -1.57 12.01 10.59
C ALA A 44 -0.15 11.49 10.91
N ALA A 45 0.54 12.09 11.88
CA ALA A 45 1.86 11.63 12.31
C ALA A 45 1.77 10.27 13.02
N GLY A 46 0.76 10.10 13.90
CA GLY A 46 0.48 8.80 14.54
C GLY A 46 0.11 7.70 13.54
N PHE A 47 -0.60 8.05 12.46
CA PHE A 47 -0.91 7.11 11.38
C PHE A 47 0.33 6.72 10.55
N VAL A 48 1.21 7.67 10.24
CA VAL A 48 2.49 7.39 9.56
C VAL A 48 3.37 6.48 10.40
N ASP A 49 3.43 6.70 11.71
CA ASP A 49 4.16 5.81 12.64
C ASP A 49 3.54 4.42 12.72
N PHE A 50 2.21 4.31 12.74
CA PHE A 50 1.50 3.02 12.71
C PHE A 50 1.81 2.22 11.43
N ILE A 51 1.70 2.85 10.25
CA ILE A 51 2.01 2.21 8.97
C ILE A 51 3.45 1.69 8.93
N ARG A 52 4.39 2.47 9.50
CA ARG A 52 5.81 2.09 9.59
C ARG A 52 6.06 0.95 10.57
N GLN A 53 5.44 0.97 11.74
CA GLN A 53 5.62 -0.06 12.78
C GLN A 53 4.99 -1.40 12.41
N GLN A 54 3.82 -1.39 11.77
CA GLN A 54 3.06 -2.60 11.42
C GLN A 54 3.42 -3.17 10.04
N GLY A 55 4.43 -2.62 9.35
CA GLY A 55 4.89 -3.13 8.06
C GLY A 55 3.85 -3.03 6.92
N VAL A 56 2.80 -2.22 7.07
CA VAL A 56 1.67 -2.12 6.13
C VAL A 56 2.12 -1.63 4.76
N VAL A 57 3.18 -0.83 4.69
CA VAL A 57 3.76 -0.36 3.42
C VAL A 57 4.18 -1.54 2.54
N GLY A 58 4.83 -2.55 3.12
CA GLY A 58 5.28 -3.73 2.38
C GLY A 58 4.11 -4.55 1.84
N LEU A 59 3.05 -4.71 2.64
CA LEU A 59 1.82 -5.39 2.23
C LEU A 59 1.12 -4.62 1.11
N ALA A 60 0.98 -3.30 1.24
CA ALA A 60 0.34 -2.46 0.23
C ALA A 60 1.08 -2.51 -1.11
N VAL A 61 2.41 -2.41 -1.09
CA VAL A 61 3.23 -2.50 -2.31
C VAL A 61 3.17 -3.90 -2.91
N GLY A 62 3.27 -4.96 -2.09
CA GLY A 62 3.16 -6.35 -2.55
C GLY A 62 1.81 -6.65 -3.19
N LEU A 63 0.71 -6.17 -2.61
CA LEU A 63 -0.64 -6.32 -3.16
C LEU A 63 -0.80 -5.52 -4.46
N ALA A 64 -0.30 -4.29 -4.53
CA ALA A 64 -0.38 -3.47 -5.73
C ALA A 64 0.37 -4.11 -6.92
N ILE A 65 1.61 -4.58 -6.68
CA ILE A 65 2.40 -5.28 -7.69
C ILE A 65 1.74 -6.62 -8.06
N GLY A 66 1.25 -7.37 -7.07
CA GLY A 66 0.55 -8.64 -7.29
C GLY A 66 -0.70 -8.48 -8.15
N ALA A 67 -1.49 -7.43 -7.91
CA ALA A 67 -2.68 -7.13 -8.72
C ALA A 67 -2.31 -6.76 -10.16
N ALA A 68 -1.29 -5.92 -10.36
CA ALA A 68 -0.82 -5.55 -11.70
C ALA A 68 -0.23 -6.74 -12.49
N ALA A 69 0.55 -7.59 -11.81
CA ALA A 69 1.09 -8.82 -12.39
C ALA A 69 -0.04 -9.79 -12.75
N GLY A 70 -1.02 -9.98 -11.86
CA GLY A 70 -2.20 -10.81 -12.10
C GLY A 70 -3.02 -10.32 -13.30
N ALA A 71 -3.21 -9.01 -13.44
CA ALA A 71 -3.89 -8.42 -14.60
C ALA A 71 -3.15 -8.70 -15.92
N SER A 72 -1.82 -8.61 -15.91
CA SER A 72 -1.00 -8.90 -17.09
C SER A 72 -1.11 -10.36 -17.52
N VAL A 73 -1.06 -11.30 -16.56
CA VAL A 73 -1.25 -12.72 -16.85
C VAL A 73 -2.66 -12.98 -17.38
N LYS A 74 -3.69 -12.39 -16.74
CA LYS A 74 -5.07 -12.52 -17.19
C LYS A 74 -5.24 -12.06 -18.64
N ALA A 75 -4.66 -10.94 -19.02
CA ALA A 75 -4.69 -10.45 -20.41
C ALA A 75 -4.05 -11.43 -21.40
N ILE A 76 -2.93 -12.08 -21.02
CA ILE A 76 -2.29 -13.12 -21.85
C ILE A 76 -3.21 -14.34 -21.99
N VAL A 77 -3.85 -14.75 -20.91
CA VAL A 77 -4.77 -15.90 -20.90
C VAL A 77 -6.00 -15.62 -21.77
N GLU A 78 -6.63 -14.47 -21.58
CA GLU A 78 -7.78 -14.05 -22.38
C GLU A 78 -7.42 -13.83 -23.86
N GLY A 79 -6.21 -13.33 -24.14
CA GLY A 79 -5.74 -13.02 -25.48
C GLY A 79 -5.25 -14.23 -26.28
N PHE A 80 -4.71 -15.26 -25.63
CA PHE A 80 -4.12 -16.42 -26.31
C PHE A 80 -4.77 -17.74 -25.92
N VAL A 81 -4.93 -18.00 -24.62
CA VAL A 81 -5.42 -19.30 -24.14
C VAL A 81 -6.92 -19.46 -24.37
N THR A 82 -7.72 -18.45 -24.03
CA THR A 82 -9.18 -18.49 -24.24
C THR A 82 -9.55 -18.72 -25.71
N PRO A 83 -8.96 -18.03 -26.72
CA PRO A 83 -9.19 -18.36 -28.13
C PRO A 83 -8.82 -19.80 -28.52
N LEU A 84 -7.70 -20.33 -28.02
CA LEU A 84 -7.27 -21.71 -28.33
C LEU A 84 -8.23 -22.74 -27.72
N VAL A 85 -8.68 -22.51 -26.49
CA VAL A 85 -9.71 -23.33 -25.85
C VAL A 85 -11.03 -23.24 -26.62
N ARG A 86 -11.44 -22.04 -27.05
CA ARG A 86 -12.64 -21.84 -27.90
C ARG A 86 -12.55 -22.59 -29.23
N LEU A 87 -11.36 -22.70 -29.82
CA LEU A 87 -11.15 -23.41 -31.09
C LEU A 87 -11.29 -24.94 -30.92
N ILE A 88 -10.85 -25.48 -29.78
CA ILE A 88 -10.85 -26.93 -29.50
C ILE A 88 -12.21 -27.39 -28.96
N VAL A 89 -12.80 -26.63 -28.04
CA VAL A 89 -14.05 -26.99 -27.33
C VAL A 89 -15.31 -26.51 -28.08
N GLY A 90 -15.15 -25.57 -29.03
CA GLY A 90 -16.26 -24.92 -29.72
C GLY A 90 -16.77 -23.66 -29.00
N THR A 91 -17.50 -22.81 -29.72
CA THR A 91 -17.91 -21.46 -29.29
C THR A 91 -18.65 -21.46 -27.94
N GLU A 92 -18.14 -20.66 -26.98
CA GLU A 92 -18.70 -20.35 -25.65
C GLU A 92 -20.19 -19.93 -25.66
N SER A 93 -20.75 -19.59 -26.82
CA SER A 93 -22.15 -19.18 -26.96
C SER A 93 -23.18 -20.27 -26.63
N ARG A 94 -22.76 -21.46 -26.16
CA ARG A 94 -23.65 -22.45 -25.51
C ARG A 94 -23.37 -22.69 -24.02
N PHE A 95 -22.17 -22.39 -23.50
CA PHE A 95 -21.83 -22.62 -22.09
C PHE A 95 -22.03 -21.34 -21.29
N GLU A 96 -21.43 -20.21 -21.69
CA GLU A 96 -21.60 -18.93 -20.99
C GLU A 96 -23.08 -18.46 -20.96
N SER A 97 -23.81 -18.81 -22.01
CA SER A 97 -25.26 -18.60 -22.19
C SER A 97 -26.12 -19.75 -21.68
N ALA A 98 -25.54 -20.80 -21.08
CA ALA A 98 -26.28 -21.85 -20.39
C ALA A 98 -26.85 -21.27 -19.10
N VAL A 99 -27.99 -20.62 -19.25
CA VAL A 99 -28.78 -20.10 -18.14
C VAL A 99 -29.87 -21.13 -17.86
N TRP A 100 -29.86 -21.67 -16.65
CA TRP A 100 -30.99 -22.47 -16.19
C TRP A 100 -32.06 -21.51 -15.69
N HIS A 101 -33.06 -21.28 -16.52
CA HIS A 101 -34.20 -20.42 -16.20
C HIS A 101 -35.17 -21.20 -15.29
N VAL A 102 -35.11 -20.93 -14.00
CA VAL A 102 -36.03 -21.53 -13.02
C VAL A 102 -37.16 -20.52 -12.77
N LYS A 103 -38.36 -20.86 -13.23
CA LYS A 103 -39.58 -20.10 -12.91
C LYS A 103 -40.34 -20.80 -11.80
N ILE A 104 -40.53 -20.12 -10.66
CA ILE A 104 -41.39 -20.58 -9.57
C ILE A 104 -42.45 -19.50 -9.35
N GLY A 105 -43.68 -19.78 -9.80
CA GLY A 105 -44.79 -18.82 -9.73
C GLY A 105 -44.54 -17.56 -10.55
N THR A 106 -44.58 -16.39 -9.91
CA THR A 106 -44.32 -15.06 -10.51
C THR A 106 -42.85 -14.67 -10.55
N HIS A 107 -41.95 -15.46 -9.96
CA HIS A 107 -40.52 -15.14 -9.85
C HIS A 107 -39.71 -15.96 -10.87
N GLN A 108 -38.87 -15.27 -11.63
CA GLN A 108 -37.89 -15.89 -12.54
C GLN A 108 -36.49 -15.70 -11.95
N ALA A 109 -35.74 -16.80 -11.85
CA ALA A 109 -34.34 -16.78 -11.45
C ALA A 109 -33.49 -17.42 -12.57
N ASP A 110 -32.49 -16.67 -13.01
CA ASP A 110 -31.59 -17.05 -14.09
C ASP A 110 -30.27 -17.55 -13.49
N PHE A 111 -30.10 -18.88 -13.46
CA PHE A 111 -28.87 -19.50 -12.97
C PHE A 111 -27.87 -19.67 -14.12
N ALA A 112 -27.00 -18.68 -14.30
CA ALA A 112 -25.92 -18.70 -15.30
C ALA A 112 -24.73 -19.58 -14.85
N TRP A 113 -24.93 -20.89 -14.78
CA TRP A 113 -23.93 -21.85 -14.30
C TRP A 113 -22.72 -21.98 -15.25
N GLY A 114 -22.90 -21.74 -16.54
CA GLY A 114 -21.77 -21.85 -17.46
C GLY A 114 -20.82 -20.65 -17.45
N ALA A 115 -21.25 -19.47 -16.96
CA ALA A 115 -20.31 -18.39 -16.63
C ALA A 115 -19.34 -18.80 -15.51
N VAL A 116 -19.82 -19.58 -14.54
CA VAL A 116 -18.98 -20.13 -13.47
C VAL A 116 -17.94 -21.12 -14.03
N ILE A 117 -18.34 -22.03 -14.92
CA ILE A 117 -17.42 -22.98 -15.54
C ILE A 117 -16.39 -22.27 -16.43
N SER A 118 -16.82 -21.29 -17.22
CA SER A 118 -15.93 -20.47 -18.05
C SER A 118 -14.88 -19.73 -17.20
N SER A 119 -15.30 -19.14 -16.07
CA SER A 119 -14.37 -18.52 -15.12
C SER A 119 -13.39 -19.52 -14.48
N LEU A 120 -13.82 -20.76 -14.22
CA LEU A 120 -12.98 -21.81 -13.66
C LEU A 120 -11.92 -22.28 -14.67
N ILE A 121 -12.31 -22.45 -15.94
CA ILE A 121 -11.37 -22.77 -17.03
C ILE A 121 -10.33 -21.66 -17.17
N THR A 122 -10.77 -20.40 -17.14
CA THR A 122 -9.88 -19.23 -17.19
C THR A 122 -8.93 -19.19 -15.99
N LEU A 123 -9.40 -19.54 -14.79
CA LEU A 123 -8.57 -19.64 -13.59
C LEU A 123 -7.49 -20.71 -13.73
N LEU A 124 -7.85 -21.91 -14.20
CA LEU A 124 -6.90 -23.02 -14.40
C LEU A 124 -5.88 -22.68 -15.51
N ALA A 125 -6.32 -22.07 -16.59
CA ALA A 125 -5.45 -21.58 -17.65
C ALA A 125 -4.46 -20.52 -17.14
N THR A 126 -4.93 -19.58 -16.32
CA THR A 126 -4.09 -18.55 -15.68
C THR A 126 -3.05 -19.21 -14.78
N ALA A 127 -3.45 -20.17 -13.95
CA ALA A 127 -2.52 -20.91 -13.10
C ALA A 127 -1.46 -21.69 -13.92
N LEU A 128 -1.87 -22.30 -15.03
CA LEU A 128 -0.97 -23.02 -15.94
C LEU A 128 0.06 -22.07 -16.58
N VAL A 129 -0.37 -20.89 -17.04
CA VAL A 129 0.53 -19.87 -17.60
C VAL A 129 1.54 -19.40 -16.55
N ILE A 130 1.09 -19.13 -15.32
CA ILE A 130 1.99 -18.75 -14.21
C ILE A 130 3.03 -19.85 -13.95
N TYR A 131 2.58 -21.11 -13.84
CA TYR A 131 3.47 -22.25 -13.68
C TYR A 131 4.49 -22.35 -14.82
N ALA A 132 4.05 -22.22 -16.07
CA ALA A 132 4.91 -22.27 -17.25
C ALA A 132 5.95 -21.14 -17.26
N VAL A 133 5.59 -19.92 -16.85
CA VAL A 133 6.54 -18.79 -16.75
C VAL A 133 7.57 -19.04 -15.65
N VAL A 134 7.14 -19.46 -14.46
CA VAL A 134 8.05 -19.72 -13.33
C VAL A 134 9.02 -20.86 -13.64
N HIS A 135 8.50 -21.96 -14.19
CA HIS A 135 9.28 -23.15 -14.50
C HIS A 135 10.14 -22.95 -15.76
N GLY A 136 9.62 -22.26 -16.77
CA GLY A 136 10.32 -21.93 -18.02
C GLY A 136 11.46 -20.93 -17.84
N ALA A 137 11.32 -19.97 -16.94
CA ALA A 137 12.39 -19.04 -16.56
C ALA A 137 13.55 -19.72 -15.80
N LYS A 138 13.46 -21.02 -15.49
CA LYS A 138 14.51 -21.80 -14.78
C LYS A 138 14.98 -21.16 -13.46
N LEU A 139 14.15 -20.34 -12.81
CA LEU A 139 14.44 -19.84 -11.45
C LEU A 139 14.45 -20.99 -10.43
N ASP A 140 13.79 -22.11 -10.74
CA ASP A 140 13.86 -23.39 -10.02
C ASP A 140 15.28 -24.01 -10.02
N ARG A 141 16.11 -23.69 -11.03
CA ARG A 141 17.49 -24.22 -11.16
C ARG A 141 18.57 -23.24 -10.68
N LEU A 142 18.20 -22.05 -10.21
CA LEU A 142 19.14 -21.07 -9.65
C LEU A 142 19.35 -21.24 -8.15
N ASP A 143 18.61 -22.14 -7.49
CA ASP A 143 18.98 -22.65 -6.18
C ASP A 143 20.07 -23.72 -6.33
N LYS A 144 21.31 -23.26 -6.50
CA LYS A 144 22.49 -24.11 -6.30
C LYS A 144 22.60 -24.40 -4.81
N LYS A 145 22.29 -25.67 -4.46
CA LYS A 145 22.63 -26.39 -3.21
C LYS A 145 23.51 -25.61 -2.22
N LYS A 146 23.03 -25.43 -0.99
CA LYS A 146 23.93 -25.60 0.16
C LYS A 146 24.32 -27.07 0.29
#